data_AF-A0A3E3DF60-F1
#
_entry.id   AF-A0A3E3DF60-F1
#
_cell.length_a   1.000
_cell.length_b   1.000
_cell.length_c   1.000
_cell.angle_alpha   90.00
_cell.angle_beta   90.00
_cell.angle_gamma   90.00
#
_symmetry.space_group_name_H-M   'P 1'
#
loop_
_entity.id
_entity.type
_entity.pdbx_description
1 polymer ?
#
loop_
_entity_poly.entity_id
_entity_poly.type
_entity_poly.pdbx_seq_one_letter_code
_entity_poly.pdbx_strand_id
1 'polypeptide(L)'
;MILNITAYFIIPVYTFLFAWGTDLFRLNFSVLGSLANRKNAFLLWGIIVGIYFYYVLRKIIHHLPRNRKETVTSVSALILLAFAVTTPYLPENRPFRAFLHVIFAFSASVLLLACLYLIVWKLYCMNQEVYRPYFICLNIITVLSAMLLCLAGIVSSALEIFFTVSCTLMLIRLYRRVTSSRDGYYSLKHKV
;
A
#
# COMPACT_ATOMS: atom_id res chain seq x y z
N MET A 1 -9.88 1.93 16.62
CA MET A 1 -9.57 0.55 17.01
C MET A 1 -9.42 -0.37 15.80
N ILE A 2 -10.47 -0.53 14.97
CA ILE A 2 -10.46 -1.45 13.81
C ILE A 2 -9.27 -1.24 12.86
N LEU A 3 -9.01 0.01 12.42
CA LEU A 3 -7.88 0.29 11.50
C LEU A 3 -6.50 -0.11 12.05
N ASN A 4 -6.30 0.01 13.37
CA ASN A 4 -5.04 -0.38 13.99
C ASN A 4 -4.89 -1.91 13.98
N ILE A 5 -5.97 -2.64 14.31
CA ILE A 5 -5.98 -4.10 14.25
C ILE A 5 -5.71 -4.55 12.81
N THR A 6 -6.35 -3.92 11.83
CA THR A 6 -6.12 -4.22 10.42
C THR A 6 -4.68 -3.98 10.01
N ALA A 7 -4.09 -2.85 10.41
CA ALA A 7 -2.74 -2.46 10.00
C ALA A 7 -1.62 -3.25 10.69
N TYR A 8 -1.77 -3.55 11.99
CA TYR A 8 -0.73 -4.21 12.79
C TYR A 8 -0.85 -5.73 12.80
N PHE A 9 -2.06 -6.27 12.62
CA PHE A 9 -2.30 -7.72 12.71
C PHE A 9 -2.85 -8.30 11.41
N ILE A 10 -4.03 -7.86 10.94
CA ILE A 10 -4.72 -8.56 9.85
C ILE A 10 -3.89 -8.54 8.56
N ILE A 11 -3.46 -7.37 8.08
CA ILE A 11 -2.70 -7.27 6.83
C ILE A 11 -1.34 -7.97 6.98
N PRO A 12 -0.51 -7.71 8.00
CA PRO A 12 0.79 -8.39 8.12
C PRO A 12 0.69 -9.91 8.23
N VAL A 13 -0.16 -10.42 9.13
CA VAL A 13 -0.33 -11.87 9.33
C VAL A 13 -0.87 -12.52 8.07
N TYR A 14 -1.90 -11.94 7.45
CA TYR A 14 -2.49 -12.55 6.27
C TYR A 14 -1.56 -12.54 5.06
N THR A 15 -0.83 -11.43 4.86
CA THR A 15 0.16 -11.29 3.78
C THR A 15 1.30 -12.31 3.93
N PHE A 16 1.75 -12.55 5.16
CA PHE A 16 2.80 -13.52 5.44
C PHE A 16 2.30 -14.97 5.31
N LEU A 17 1.14 -15.29 5.89
CA LEU A 17 0.52 -16.62 5.78
C LEU A 17 0.22 -17.00 4.33
N PHE A 18 -0.16 -16.04 3.49
CA PHE A 18 -0.45 -16.29 2.08
C PHE A 18 0.76 -16.85 1.30
N ALA A 19 1.97 -16.37 1.63
CA ALA A 19 3.22 -16.79 1.00
C ALA A 19 4.01 -17.83 1.82
N TRP A 20 3.48 -18.24 2.98
CA TRP A 20 4.15 -19.19 3.86
C TRP A 20 4.38 -20.55 3.17
N GLY A 21 5.58 -21.11 3.37
CA GLY A 21 5.98 -22.39 2.79
C GLY A 21 6.24 -22.34 1.28
N THR A 22 6.54 -21.16 0.71
CA THR A 22 6.83 -20.98 -0.72
C THR A 22 8.14 -20.21 -0.93
N ASP A 23 8.72 -20.30 -2.14
CA ASP A 23 9.96 -19.59 -2.47
C ASP A 23 9.71 -18.08 -2.64
N LEU A 24 9.92 -17.34 -1.54
CA LEU A 24 9.58 -15.91 -1.46
C LEU A 24 10.30 -15.03 -2.51
N PHE A 25 11.49 -15.41 -2.95
CA PHE A 25 12.27 -14.64 -3.93
C PHE A 25 12.01 -15.05 -5.38
N ARG A 26 11.42 -16.22 -5.63
CA ARG A 26 11.21 -16.76 -6.99
C ARG A 26 9.75 -16.73 -7.43
N LEU A 27 8.82 -16.72 -6.48
CA LEU A 27 7.38 -16.69 -6.75
C LEU A 27 6.83 -15.31 -6.43
N ASN A 28 5.63 -15.03 -6.95
CA ASN A 28 4.87 -13.82 -6.67
C ASN A 28 3.44 -14.21 -6.26
N PHE A 29 2.70 -13.27 -5.67
CA PHE A 29 1.38 -13.55 -5.13
C PHE A 29 0.38 -13.94 -6.21
N SER A 30 0.55 -13.43 -7.43
CA SER A 30 -0.34 -13.74 -8.54
C SER A 30 -0.12 -15.15 -9.10
N VAL A 31 1.12 -15.66 -9.12
CA VAL A 31 1.43 -17.08 -9.34
C VAL A 31 0.82 -17.92 -8.22
N LEU A 32 1.01 -17.55 -6.95
CA LEU A 32 0.40 -18.28 -5.83
C LEU A 32 -1.13 -18.28 -5.91
N GLY A 33 -1.74 -17.17 -6.30
CA GLY A 33 -3.18 -17.00 -6.49
C GLY A 33 -3.73 -17.68 -7.74
N SER A 34 -2.88 -18.10 -8.68
CA SER A 34 -3.28 -18.88 -9.86
C SER A 34 -3.55 -20.35 -9.53
N LEU A 35 -3.01 -20.85 -8.40
CA LEU A 35 -3.27 -22.20 -7.91
C LEU A 35 -4.74 -22.31 -7.48
N ALA A 36 -5.45 -23.33 -7.96
CA ALA A 36 -6.91 -23.45 -7.83
C ALA A 36 -7.44 -23.28 -6.38
N ASN A 37 -6.66 -23.69 -5.37
CA ASN A 37 -7.04 -23.60 -3.96
C ASN A 37 -6.75 -22.23 -3.30
N ARG A 38 -6.02 -21.32 -3.97
CA ARG A 38 -5.55 -20.04 -3.39
C ARG A 38 -6.12 -18.80 -4.07
N LYS A 39 -6.85 -18.95 -5.17
CA LYS A 39 -7.46 -17.83 -5.91
C LYS A 39 -8.36 -16.95 -5.05
N ASN A 40 -9.25 -17.56 -4.27
CA ASN A 40 -10.16 -16.82 -3.39
C ASN A 40 -9.40 -16.10 -2.27
N ALA A 41 -8.30 -16.70 -1.77
CA ALA A 41 -7.45 -16.09 -0.77
C ALA A 41 -6.71 -14.86 -1.34
N PHE A 42 -6.21 -14.93 -2.57
CA PHE A 42 -5.59 -13.80 -3.26
C PHE A 42 -6.58 -12.65 -3.48
N LEU A 43 -7.80 -12.95 -3.93
CA LEU A 43 -8.86 -11.96 -4.10
C LEU A 43 -9.22 -11.29 -2.76
N LEU A 44 -9.41 -12.09 -1.71
CA LEU A 44 -9.71 -11.59 -0.36
C LEU A 44 -8.57 -10.70 0.17
N TRP A 45 -7.31 -11.08 -0.06
CA TRP A 45 -6.16 -10.27 0.32
C TRP A 45 -6.18 -8.91 -0.38
N GLY A 46 -6.40 -8.91 -1.70
CA GLY A 46 -6.50 -7.68 -2.48
C GLY A 46 -7.65 -6.78 -2.02
N ILE A 47 -8.80 -7.35 -1.66
CA ILE A 47 -9.96 -6.61 -1.12
C ILE A 47 -9.61 -5.97 0.23
N ILE A 48 -9.03 -6.72 1.16
CA ILE A 48 -8.66 -6.21 2.49
C ILE A 48 -7.67 -5.06 2.36
N VAL A 49 -6.60 -5.26 1.58
CA VAL A 49 -5.56 -4.27 1.35
C VAL A 49 -6.14 -3.03 0.64
N GLY A 50 -6.91 -3.22 -0.42
CA GLY A 50 -7.53 -2.14 -1.19
C GLY A 50 -8.49 -1.29 -0.34
N ILE A 51 -9.39 -1.92 0.42
CA ILE A 51 -10.33 -1.21 1.31
C ILE A 51 -9.58 -0.44 2.39
N TYR A 52 -8.56 -1.04 2.98
CA TYR A 52 -7.74 -0.40 4.00
C TYR A 52 -7.05 0.86 3.45
N PHE A 53 -6.34 0.75 2.33
CA PHE A 53 -5.66 1.88 1.71
C PHE A 53 -6.64 2.97 1.29
N TYR A 54 -7.77 2.61 0.67
CA TYR A 54 -8.85 3.54 0.33
C TYR A 54 -9.29 4.37 1.54
N TYR A 55 -9.65 3.70 2.63
CA TYR A 55 -10.23 4.36 3.79
C TYR A 55 -9.22 5.27 4.49
N VAL A 56 -7.99 4.81 4.70
CA VAL A 56 -6.96 5.58 5.42
C VAL A 56 -6.43 6.73 4.56
N LEU A 57 -6.14 6.51 3.27
CA LEU A 57 -5.71 7.58 2.37
C LEU A 57 -6.79 8.65 2.25
N ARG A 58 -8.06 8.28 2.05
CA ARG A 58 -9.16 9.24 1.97
C ARG A 58 -9.23 10.13 3.21
N LYS A 59 -9.06 9.56 4.42
CA LYS A 59 -9.06 10.34 5.66
C LYS A 59 -7.88 11.31 5.74
N ILE A 60 -6.67 10.88 5.42
CA ILE A 60 -5.48 11.76 5.44
C ILE A 60 -5.62 12.86 4.39
N ILE A 61 -5.98 12.51 3.16
CA ILE A 61 -6.12 13.43 2.03
C ILE A 61 -7.18 14.50 2.32
N HIS A 62 -8.27 14.14 3.01
CA HIS A 62 -9.28 15.12 3.45
C HIS A 62 -8.72 16.18 4.41
N HIS A 63 -7.62 15.90 5.11
CA HIS A 63 -6.97 16.86 6.01
C HIS A 63 -5.96 17.76 5.30
N LEU A 64 -5.65 17.52 4.03
CA LEU A 64 -4.68 18.30 3.27
C LEU A 64 -5.34 19.50 2.58
N PRO A 65 -4.68 20.67 2.55
CA PRO A 65 -5.11 21.76 1.68
C PRO A 65 -4.89 21.40 0.21
N ARG A 66 -5.83 21.78 -0.67
CA ARG A 66 -5.77 21.57 -2.14
C ARG A 66 -5.39 20.12 -2.52
N ASN A 67 -6.26 19.18 -2.19
CA ASN A 67 -6.01 17.74 -2.18
C ASN A 67 -6.37 17.00 -3.49
N ARG A 68 -6.61 17.73 -4.59
CA ARG A 68 -7.09 17.16 -5.87
C ARG A 68 -6.10 16.16 -6.47
N LYS A 69 -4.79 16.48 -6.44
CA LYS A 69 -3.75 15.63 -7.02
C LYS A 69 -3.67 14.30 -6.27
N GLU A 70 -3.59 14.36 -4.94
CA GLU A 70 -3.52 13.20 -4.06
C GLU A 70 -4.76 12.32 -4.17
N THR A 71 -5.95 12.95 -4.26
CA THR A 71 -7.21 12.24 -4.46
C THR A 71 -7.19 11.45 -5.78
N VAL A 72 -6.86 12.11 -6.90
CA VAL A 72 -6.80 11.44 -8.21
C VAL A 72 -5.77 10.32 -8.20
N THR A 73 -4.55 10.58 -7.73
CA THR A 73 -3.49 9.56 -7.68
C THR A 73 -3.88 8.37 -6.80
N SER A 74 -4.49 8.60 -5.62
CA SER A 74 -4.95 7.52 -4.74
C SER A 74 -6.04 6.67 -5.38
N VAL A 75 -7.04 7.29 -6.02
CA VAL A 75 -8.14 6.59 -6.69
C VAL A 75 -7.61 5.81 -7.89
N SER A 76 -6.74 6.40 -8.70
CA SER A 76 -6.10 5.71 -9.83
C SER A 76 -5.30 4.49 -9.37
N ALA A 77 -4.51 4.60 -8.30
CA ALA A 77 -3.76 3.47 -7.75
C ALA A 77 -4.68 2.31 -7.34
N LEU A 78 -5.80 2.62 -6.67
CA LEU A 78 -6.76 1.62 -6.19
C LEU A 78 -7.57 0.98 -7.33
N ILE A 79 -7.90 1.75 -8.38
CA ILE A 79 -8.54 1.21 -9.59
C ILE A 79 -7.60 0.24 -10.29
N LEU A 80 -6.31 0.59 -10.44
CA LEU A 80 -5.32 -0.32 -11.02
C LEU A 80 -5.13 -1.58 -10.16
N LEU A 81 -5.14 -1.44 -8.83
CA LEU A 81 -5.12 -2.60 -7.92
C LEU A 81 -6.34 -3.50 -8.13
N ALA A 82 -7.54 -2.92 -8.27
CA ALA A 82 -8.75 -3.69 -8.55
C ALA A 82 -8.65 -4.43 -9.88
N PHE A 83 -8.13 -3.79 -10.93
CA PHE A 83 -7.88 -4.47 -12.21
C PHE A 83 -6.83 -5.55 -12.11
N ALA A 84 -5.74 -5.34 -11.36
CA ALA A 84 -4.73 -6.35 -11.12
C ALA A 84 -5.33 -7.59 -10.45
N VAL A 85 -6.04 -7.42 -9.33
CA VAL A 85 -6.56 -8.56 -8.54
C VAL A 85 -7.69 -9.30 -9.28
N THR A 86 -8.48 -8.60 -10.10
CA THR A 86 -9.57 -9.23 -10.89
C THR A 86 -9.07 -9.88 -12.18
N THR A 87 -7.93 -9.44 -12.72
CA THR A 87 -7.35 -10.03 -13.93
C THR A 87 -6.62 -11.33 -13.57
N PRO A 88 -7.04 -12.49 -14.11
CA PRO A 88 -6.45 -13.77 -13.77
C PRO A 88 -5.02 -13.88 -14.34
N TYR A 89 -4.06 -14.17 -13.47
CA TYR A 89 -2.69 -14.46 -13.86
C TYR A 89 -2.53 -15.93 -14.20
N LEU A 90 -2.62 -16.28 -15.50
CA LEU A 90 -2.33 -17.61 -16.03
C LEU A 90 -1.39 -17.47 -17.23
N PRO A 91 -0.06 -17.41 -17.01
CA PRO A 91 0.89 -17.15 -18.09
C PRO A 91 0.90 -18.26 -19.15
N GLU A 92 0.68 -19.52 -18.76
CA GLU A 92 0.68 -20.66 -19.68
C GLU A 92 -0.56 -20.70 -20.59
N ASN A 93 -1.74 -20.40 -20.05
CA ASN A 93 -3.01 -20.50 -20.79
C ASN A 93 -3.45 -19.19 -21.46
N ARG A 94 -3.07 -18.04 -20.88
CA ARG A 94 -3.56 -16.69 -21.25
C ARG A 94 -2.43 -15.65 -21.08
N PRO A 95 -1.34 -15.70 -21.86
CA PRO A 95 -0.14 -14.88 -21.65
C PRO A 95 -0.44 -13.37 -21.69
N PHE A 96 -1.35 -12.93 -22.56
CA PHE A 96 -1.75 -11.53 -22.64
C PHE A 96 -2.42 -11.01 -21.35
N ARG A 97 -3.27 -11.83 -20.70
CA ARG A 97 -3.92 -11.43 -19.43
C ARG A 97 -2.92 -11.38 -18.29
N ALA A 98 -1.98 -12.33 -18.25
CA ALA A 98 -0.89 -12.33 -17.28
C ALA A 98 0.00 -11.09 -17.44
N PHE A 99 0.30 -10.68 -18.67
CA PHE A 99 1.02 -9.45 -18.96
C PHE A 99 0.28 -8.19 -18.47
N LEU A 100 -1.02 -8.07 -18.78
CA LEU A 100 -1.85 -6.96 -18.28
C LEU A 100 -1.90 -6.92 -16.75
N HIS A 101 -2.05 -8.08 -16.10
CA HIS A 101 -2.00 -8.17 -14.64
C HIS A 101 -0.70 -7.57 -14.08
N VAL A 102 0.45 -7.93 -14.64
CA VAL A 102 1.76 -7.41 -14.20
C VAL A 102 1.83 -5.90 -14.37
N ILE A 103 1.40 -5.37 -15.52
CA ILE A 103 1.36 -3.92 -15.75
C ILE A 103 0.47 -3.22 -14.72
N PHE A 104 -0.74 -3.73 -14.48
CA PHE A 104 -1.67 -3.13 -13.53
C PHE A 104 -1.14 -3.20 -12.10
N ALA A 105 -0.61 -4.34 -11.66
CA ALA A 105 -0.08 -4.53 -10.31
C ALA A 105 1.14 -3.64 -10.04
N PHE A 106 2.08 -3.60 -10.98
CA PHE A 106 3.27 -2.75 -10.87
C PHE A 106 2.89 -1.27 -10.88
N SER A 107 2.04 -0.86 -11.82
CA SER A 107 1.58 0.54 -11.93
C SER A 107 0.78 0.97 -10.71
N ALA A 108 -0.07 0.10 -10.14
CA ALA A 108 -0.78 0.36 -8.90
C ALA A 108 0.20 0.65 -7.74
N SER A 109 1.25 -0.15 -7.62
CA SER A 109 2.28 0.00 -6.57
C SER A 109 3.07 1.30 -6.74
N VAL A 110 3.47 1.63 -7.98
CA VAL A 110 4.17 2.89 -8.29
C VAL A 110 3.28 4.11 -8.02
N LEU A 111 2.00 4.08 -8.44
CA LEU A 111 1.06 5.17 -8.16
C LEU A 111 0.75 5.31 -6.67
N LEU A 112 0.64 4.20 -5.94
CA LEU A 112 0.48 4.24 -4.48
C LEU A 112 1.69 4.92 -3.83
N LEU A 113 2.91 4.54 -4.24
CA LEU A 113 4.13 5.15 -3.75
C LEU A 113 4.18 6.65 -4.09
N ALA A 114 3.85 7.02 -5.33
CA ALA A 114 3.75 8.43 -5.75
C ALA A 114 2.71 9.21 -4.92
N CYS A 115 1.55 8.61 -4.64
CA CYS A 115 0.53 9.20 -3.77
C CYS A 115 1.07 9.46 -2.36
N LEU A 116 1.77 8.48 -1.77
CA LEU A 116 2.39 8.61 -0.46
C LEU A 116 3.45 9.72 -0.46
N TYR A 117 4.27 9.83 -1.51
CA TYR A 117 5.23 10.92 -1.65
C TYR A 117 4.53 12.28 -1.73
N LEU A 118 3.46 12.42 -2.51
CA LEU A 118 2.70 13.68 -2.58
C LEU A 118 2.13 14.09 -1.21
N ILE A 119 1.52 13.14 -0.49
CA ILE A 119 0.95 13.36 0.83
C ILE A 119 2.05 13.76 1.84
N VAL A 120 3.09 12.94 1.95
CA VAL A 120 4.16 13.14 2.94
C VAL A 120 4.96 14.40 2.62
N TRP A 121 5.24 14.68 1.35
CA TRP A 121 5.91 15.91 0.93
C TRP A 121 5.11 17.15 1.32
N LYS A 122 3.80 17.17 1.05
CA LYS A 122 2.95 18.30 1.44
C LYS A 122 2.93 18.49 2.96
N LEU A 123 2.82 17.41 3.72
CA LEU A 123 2.88 17.46 5.19
C LEU A 123 4.25 17.92 5.69
N TYR A 124 5.33 17.47 5.07
CA TYR A 124 6.70 17.89 5.35
C TYR A 124 6.89 19.39 5.13
N CYS A 125 6.38 19.94 4.03
CA CYS A 125 6.41 21.38 3.79
C CYS A 125 5.59 22.19 4.80
N MET A 126 4.55 21.61 5.41
CA MET A 126 3.73 22.28 6.43
C MET A 126 4.37 22.24 7.82
N ASN A 127 5.01 21.14 8.19
CA ASN A 127 5.71 20.99 9.46
C ASN A 127 6.85 19.96 9.34
N GLN A 128 8.03 20.47 9.01
CA GLN A 128 9.20 19.64 8.73
C GLN A 128 9.58 18.74 9.92
N GLU A 129 9.70 19.30 11.12
CA GLU A 129 10.12 18.56 12.32
C GLU A 129 9.23 17.36 12.62
N VAL A 130 7.92 17.52 12.41
CA VAL A 130 6.95 16.46 12.68
C VAL A 130 6.94 15.38 11.61
N TYR A 131 7.08 15.74 10.33
CA TYR A 131 6.87 14.82 9.22
C TYR A 131 8.15 14.28 8.56
N ARG A 132 9.33 14.82 8.90
CA ARG A 132 10.64 14.29 8.50
C ARG A 132 10.82 12.78 8.70
N PRO A 133 10.47 12.16 9.85
CA PRO A 133 10.63 10.72 10.01
C PRO A 133 9.80 9.90 9.02
N TYR A 134 8.62 10.38 8.62
CA TYR A 134 7.79 9.70 7.62
C TYR A 134 8.38 9.81 6.22
N PHE A 135 8.98 10.95 5.88
CA PHE A 135 9.68 11.12 4.61
C PHE A 135 10.91 10.21 4.52
N ILE A 136 11.70 10.12 5.60
CA ILE A 136 12.84 9.19 5.68
C ILE A 136 12.36 7.75 5.57
N CYS A 137 11.33 7.37 6.33
CA CYS A 137 10.74 6.03 6.28
C CYS A 137 10.26 5.67 4.86
N LEU A 138 9.60 6.59 4.15
CA LEU A 138 9.14 6.36 2.79
C LEU A 138 10.31 6.13 1.82
N ASN A 139 11.40 6.90 1.94
CA ASN A 139 12.60 6.68 1.13
C ASN A 139 13.28 5.33 1.43
N ILE A 140 13.33 4.92 2.70
CA ILE A 140 13.84 3.59 3.08
C ILE A 140 12.99 2.49 2.45
N ILE A 141 11.65 2.60 2.50
CA ILE A 141 10.74 1.65 1.85
C ILE A 141 11.01 1.59 0.35
N THR A 142 11.15 2.72 -0.33
CA THR A 142 11.45 2.78 -1.78
C THR A 142 12.78 2.10 -2.11
N VAL A 143 13.86 2.43 -1.38
CA VAL A 143 15.20 1.89 -1.64
C VAL A 143 15.25 0.38 -1.39
N LEU A 144 14.70 -0.09 -0.26
CA LEU A 144 14.64 -1.52 0.04
C LEU A 144 13.76 -2.28 -0.95
N SER A 145 12.65 -1.68 -1.41
CA SER A 145 11.81 -2.27 -2.46
C SER A 145 12.55 -2.39 -3.78
N ALA A 146 13.28 -1.35 -4.19
CA ALA A 146 14.11 -1.38 -5.39
C ALA A 146 15.24 -2.41 -5.28
N MET A 147 15.90 -2.50 -4.11
CA MET A 147 16.93 -3.50 -3.85
C MET A 147 16.37 -4.93 -3.96
N LEU A 148 15.22 -5.22 -3.34
CA LEU A 148 14.56 -6.52 -3.44
C LEU A 148 14.15 -6.87 -4.88
N LEU A 149 13.67 -5.87 -5.64
CA LEU A 149 13.34 -6.03 -7.06
C LEU A 149 14.58 -6.37 -7.88
N CYS A 150 15.69 -5.65 -7.69
CA CYS A 150 16.95 -5.90 -8.38
C CYS A 150 17.55 -7.27 -8.03
N LEU A 151 17.46 -7.69 -6.76
CA LEU A 151 17.99 -8.98 -6.30
C LEU A 151 17.18 -10.17 -6.84
N ALA A 152 15.85 -10.06 -6.89
CA ALA A 152 14.98 -11.12 -7.38
C ALA A 152 14.89 -11.16 -8.91
N GLY A 153 15.07 -10.02 -9.59
CA GLY A 153 14.85 -9.87 -11.04
C GLY A 153 13.37 -9.88 -11.45
N ILE A 154 12.46 -10.05 -10.50
CA ILE A 154 11.00 -10.08 -10.68
C ILE A 154 10.32 -9.40 -9.50
N VAL A 155 9.03 -9.06 -9.66
CA VAL A 155 8.17 -8.67 -8.52
C VAL A 155 7.91 -9.93 -7.68
N SER A 156 8.75 -10.17 -6.68
CA SER A 156 8.71 -11.39 -5.84
C SER A 156 7.77 -11.26 -4.64
N SER A 157 7.36 -12.38 -4.05
CA SER A 157 6.55 -12.42 -2.84
C SER A 157 7.24 -11.73 -1.66
N ALA A 158 8.57 -11.82 -1.56
CA ALA A 158 9.35 -11.08 -0.57
C ALA A 158 9.15 -9.57 -0.73
N LEU A 159 9.21 -9.06 -1.96
CA LEU A 159 8.95 -7.66 -2.28
C LEU A 159 7.49 -7.28 -1.97
N GLU A 160 6.53 -8.09 -2.38
CA GLU A 160 5.10 -7.84 -2.16
C GLU A 160 4.74 -7.80 -0.66
N ILE A 161 5.30 -8.72 0.14
CA ILE A 161 5.18 -8.70 1.60
C ILE A 161 5.77 -7.42 2.15
N PHE A 162 7.05 -7.15 1.83
CA PHE A 162 7.77 -6.01 2.39
C PHE A 162 7.07 -4.69 2.06
N PHE A 163 6.71 -4.48 0.79
CA PHE A 163 6.07 -3.26 0.32
C PHE A 163 4.70 -3.08 0.97
N THR A 164 3.85 -4.10 0.94
CA THR A 164 2.47 -4.02 1.47
C THR A 164 2.48 -3.76 2.97
N VAL A 165 3.27 -4.52 3.73
CA VAL A 165 3.34 -4.39 5.19
C VAL A 165 3.96 -3.05 5.59
N SER A 166 5.08 -2.65 4.98
CA SER A 166 5.76 -1.41 5.33
C SER A 166 4.90 -0.18 5.01
N CYS A 167 4.28 -0.13 3.83
CA CYS A 167 3.36 0.94 3.46
C CYS A 167 2.14 0.99 4.40
N THR A 168 1.58 -0.17 4.77
CA THR A 168 0.44 -0.27 5.70
C THR A 168 0.79 0.31 7.07
N LEU A 169 1.93 -0.08 7.63
CA LEU A 169 2.40 0.34 8.95
C LEU A 169 2.82 1.81 8.97
N MET A 170 3.44 2.31 7.91
CA MET A 170 3.76 3.73 7.77
C MET A 170 2.47 4.56 7.68
N LEU A 171 1.52 4.12 6.87
CA LEU A 171 0.27 4.84 6.62
C LEU A 171 -0.60 4.95 7.88
N ILE A 172 -0.72 3.90 8.70
CA ILE A 172 -1.48 4.00 9.97
C ILE A 172 -0.81 4.96 10.95
N ARG A 173 0.52 4.95 11.03
CA ARG A 173 1.28 5.86 11.90
C ARG A 173 1.12 7.30 11.43
N LEU A 174 1.12 7.53 10.11
CA LEU A 174 0.89 8.86 9.53
C LEU A 174 -0.53 9.34 9.82
N TYR A 175 -1.54 8.48 9.60
CA TYR A 175 -2.93 8.79 9.90
C TYR A 175 -3.15 9.21 11.35
N ARG A 176 -2.60 8.45 12.31
CA ARG A 176 -2.68 8.78 13.73
C ARG A 176 -2.05 10.13 14.06
N ARG A 177 -0.95 10.47 13.39
CA ARG A 177 -0.26 11.74 13.61
C ARG A 177 -1.03 12.94 13.05
N VAL A 178 -1.58 12.79 11.84
CA VAL A 178 -2.40 13.82 11.20
C VAL A 178 -3.67 14.09 12.01
N THR A 179 -4.32 13.05 12.53
CA THR A 179 -5.52 13.18 13.36
C THR A 179 -5.24 13.79 14.74
N SER A 180 -4.21 13.31 15.44
CA SER A 180 -3.82 13.84 16.74
C SER A 180 -3.45 15.33 16.70
N SER A 181 -2.80 15.78 15.63
CA SER A 181 -2.47 17.21 15.43
C SER A 181 -3.72 18.10 15.31
N ARG A 182 -4.84 17.54 14.83
CA ARG A 182 -6.11 18.26 14.66
C ARG A 182 -6.89 18.34 15.97
N ASP A 183 -6.98 17.24 16.70
CA ASP A 183 -7.67 17.21 18.01
C ASP A 183 -7.01 18.16 19.02
N GLY A 184 -5.67 18.27 18.98
CA GLY A 184 -4.94 19.25 19.79
C GLY A 184 -5.28 20.71 19.44
N TYR A 185 -5.50 21.03 18.16
CA TYR A 185 -5.87 22.37 17.71
C TYR A 185 -7.29 22.77 18.16
N TYR A 186 -8.27 21.84 18.10
CA TYR A 186 -9.63 22.11 18.59
C TYR A 186 -9.71 22.19 20.12
N SER A 187 -8.91 21.41 20.84
CA SER A 187 -8.89 21.44 22.31
C SER A 187 -8.35 22.76 22.88
N LEU A 188 -7.39 23.40 22.19
CA LEU A 188 -6.86 24.72 22.58
C LEU A 188 -7.84 25.87 22.29
N LYS A 189 -8.67 25.75 21.23
CA LYS A 189 -9.63 26.80 20.85
C LYS A 189 -10.89 26.85 21.71
N HIS A 190 -11.24 25.74 22.39
CA HIS A 190 -12.42 25.64 23.26
C HIS A 190 -12.10 25.82 24.76
N LYS A 191 -10.85 26.17 25.11
CA LYS A 191 -10.43 26.51 26.48
C LYS A 191 -10.26 28.03 26.71
N VAL A 192 -10.69 28.85 25.76
CA VAL A 192 -10.72 30.32 25.84
C VAL A 192 -12.18 30.76 25.80
#